data_AF-A0A1B1ZTN0-F1
#
_entry.id   AF-A0A1B1ZTN0-F1
#
_cell.length_a   1.000
_cell.length_b   1.000
_cell.length_c   1.000
_cell.angle_alpha   90.00
_cell.angle_beta   90.00
_cell.angle_gamma   90.00
#
_symmetry.space_group_name_H-M   'P 1'
#
loop_
_entity.id
_entity.type
_entity.pdbx_description
1 polymer ?
#
loop_
_entity_poly.entity_id
_entity_poly.type
_entity_poly.pdbx_seq_one_letter_code
_entity_poly.pdbx_strand_id
1 'polypeptide(L)'
;MNAFGTTAWGRAWLRLAEPLSVTRPDPQLPPARSLARADRVRDLGTGPGTITATVDDGGPRTVRIGFPVWPDPPRLDGPDLADELVDRLATAGTPVAPTAAELDTACDCRRRDGRCRHVLAVLIETARRADEAPELAVLLRGGRPPRPVTDRSRIPIDELDPAAYWD
;
A
#
# COMPACT_ATOMS: atom_id res chain seq x y z
N MET A 1 11.79 4.81 14.05
CA MET A 1 11.48 3.84 12.98
C MET A 1 10.49 4.45 12.02
N ASN A 2 10.64 4.21 10.72
CA ASN A 2 9.61 4.58 9.76
C ASN A 2 8.43 3.62 9.96
N ALA A 3 7.23 4.13 10.19
CA ALA A 3 6.03 3.31 10.41
C ALA A 3 5.44 2.75 9.10
N PHE A 4 6.01 3.14 7.95
CA PHE A 4 5.51 2.86 6.62
C PHE A 4 6.67 2.55 5.67
N GLY A 5 6.43 1.74 4.64
CA GLY A 5 7.45 1.33 3.68
C GLY A 5 8.58 0.56 4.36
N THR A 6 8.21 -0.42 5.19
CA THR A 6 9.16 -1.30 5.88
C THR A 6 9.57 -2.51 5.02
N THR A 7 8.71 -2.92 4.08
CA THR A 7 8.93 -3.98 3.08
C THR A 7 9.19 -3.38 1.68
N ALA A 8 9.68 -4.16 0.73
CA ALA A 8 9.78 -3.72 -0.67
C ALA A 8 8.40 -3.36 -1.27
N TRP A 9 7.35 -4.07 -0.85
CA TRP A 9 5.97 -3.85 -1.27
C TRP A 9 5.42 -2.50 -0.82
N GLY A 10 5.47 -2.22 0.49
CA GLY A 10 5.06 -0.92 1.00
C GLY A 10 5.94 0.21 0.49
N ARG A 11 7.26 0.01 0.33
CA ARG A 11 8.15 1.03 -0.27
C ARG A 11 7.77 1.38 -1.69
N ALA A 12 7.36 0.41 -2.51
CA ALA A 12 6.93 0.66 -3.88
C ALA A 12 5.72 1.61 -3.91
N TRP A 13 4.74 1.42 -3.03
CA TRP A 13 3.57 2.29 -2.91
C TRP A 13 3.87 3.62 -2.23
N LEU A 14 4.72 3.63 -1.19
CA LEU A 14 5.10 4.86 -0.49
C LEU A 14 5.77 5.87 -1.42
N ARG A 15 6.53 5.40 -2.42
CA ARG A 15 7.17 6.26 -3.44
C ARG A 15 6.20 7.08 -4.28
N LEU A 16 4.91 6.72 -4.33
CA LEU A 16 3.87 7.55 -4.96
C LEU A 16 3.64 8.85 -4.19
N ALA A 17 3.67 8.78 -2.85
CA ALA A 17 3.61 9.95 -1.99
C ALA A 17 4.98 10.63 -1.85
N GLU A 18 6.04 9.81 -1.81
CA GLU A 18 7.41 10.22 -1.48
C GLU A 18 8.41 9.80 -2.57
N PRO A 19 8.37 10.44 -3.76
CA PRO A 19 9.26 10.07 -4.85
C PRO A 19 10.72 10.31 -4.49
N LEU A 20 11.60 9.44 -5.01
CA LEU A 20 13.04 9.45 -4.69
C LEU A 20 13.76 10.70 -5.21
N SER A 21 13.25 11.31 -6.29
CA SER A 21 13.77 12.56 -6.84
C SER A 21 12.79 13.68 -6.56
N VAL A 22 13.14 14.53 -5.60
CA VAL A 22 12.43 15.78 -5.31
C VAL A 22 13.43 16.92 -5.29
N THR A 23 13.18 17.95 -6.10
CA THR A 23 13.98 19.17 -6.10
C THR A 23 13.62 20.11 -4.95
N ARG A 24 12.41 19.96 -4.38
CA ARG A 24 11.94 20.71 -3.22
C ARG A 24 11.07 19.82 -2.32
N PRO A 25 11.17 19.95 -0.98
CA PRO A 25 10.28 19.24 -0.06
C PRO A 25 8.80 19.56 -0.32
N ASP A 26 7.93 18.55 -0.32
CA ASP A 26 6.49 18.75 -0.43
C ASP A 26 5.90 19.16 0.93
N PRO A 27 5.36 20.39 1.08
CA PRO A 27 4.78 20.85 2.34
C PRO A 27 3.51 20.08 2.76
N GLN A 28 2.89 19.31 1.86
CA GLN A 28 1.74 18.46 2.18
C GLN A 28 2.13 17.14 2.84
N LEU A 29 3.39 16.74 2.74
CA LEU A 29 3.82 15.43 3.21
C LEU A 29 3.84 15.30 4.75
N PRO A 30 4.38 16.26 5.53
CA PRO A 30 4.31 16.17 6.99
C PRO A 30 2.88 16.02 7.54
N PRO A 31 1.88 16.86 7.17
CA PRO A 31 0.52 16.67 7.66
C PRO A 31 -0.13 15.40 7.12
N ALA A 32 0.17 14.94 5.90
CA ALA A 32 -0.31 13.66 5.38
C ALA A 32 0.14 12.48 6.24
N ARG A 33 1.43 12.46 6.63
CA ARG A 33 1.96 11.45 7.56
C ARG A 33 1.28 11.50 8.92
N SER A 34 1.01 12.71 9.45
CA SER A 34 0.28 12.86 10.71
C SER A 34 -1.13 12.28 10.63
N LEU A 35 -1.85 12.52 9.53
CA LEU A 35 -3.18 11.95 9.31
C LEU A 35 -3.14 10.42 9.27
N ALA A 36 -2.20 9.84 8.51
CA ALA A 36 -2.04 8.39 8.43
C ALA A 36 -1.68 7.76 9.79
N ARG A 37 -0.74 8.35 10.53
CA ARG A 37 -0.32 7.85 11.86
C ARG A 37 -1.39 7.96 12.93
N ALA A 38 -2.32 8.90 12.80
CA ALA A 38 -3.41 9.11 13.74
C ALA A 38 -4.69 8.38 13.32
N ASP A 39 -4.58 7.36 12.44
CA ASP A 39 -5.69 6.55 11.94
C ASP A 39 -6.86 7.38 11.39
N ARG A 40 -6.54 8.51 10.74
CA ARG A 40 -7.56 9.40 10.16
C ARG A 40 -8.03 8.97 8.78
N VAL A 41 -7.37 7.98 8.16
CA VAL A 41 -7.81 7.35 6.91
C VAL A 41 -8.77 6.21 7.25
N ARG A 42 -10.06 6.43 7.00
CA ARG A 42 -11.16 5.50 7.28
C ARG A 42 -11.75 4.95 5.98
N ASP A 43 -12.48 3.85 6.10
CA ASP A 43 -13.25 3.24 5.00
C ASP A 43 -12.40 3.02 3.72
N LEU A 44 -11.16 2.57 3.89
CA LEU A 44 -10.26 2.29 2.78
C LEU A 44 -10.79 1.10 1.97
N GLY A 45 -11.50 1.40 0.89
CA GLY A 45 -11.96 0.47 -0.12
C GLY A 45 -10.91 0.30 -1.21
N THR A 46 -10.70 -0.94 -1.64
CA THR A 46 -9.69 -1.29 -2.63
C THR A 46 -10.29 -2.17 -3.72
N GLY A 47 -9.82 -1.97 -4.95
CA GLY A 47 -10.16 -2.80 -6.10
C GLY A 47 -9.09 -2.68 -7.18
N PRO A 48 -9.17 -3.50 -8.24
CA PRO A 48 -8.24 -3.38 -9.37
C PRO A 48 -8.27 -1.96 -9.95
N GLY A 49 -7.12 -1.29 -9.94
CA GLY A 49 -6.93 0.05 -10.48
C GLY A 49 -7.60 1.15 -9.67
N THR A 50 -8.11 0.88 -8.47
CA THR A 50 -8.83 1.90 -7.69
C THR A 50 -8.69 1.76 -6.19
N ILE A 51 -8.58 2.91 -5.53
CA ILE A 51 -8.62 3.07 -4.08
C ILE A 51 -9.62 4.18 -3.76
N THR A 52 -10.45 3.95 -2.75
CA THR A 52 -11.35 4.96 -2.18
C THR A 52 -11.17 5.03 -0.68
N ALA A 53 -11.27 6.21 -0.09
CA ALA A 53 -11.23 6.36 1.36
C ALA A 53 -11.92 7.64 1.82
N THR A 54 -12.22 7.70 3.12
CA THR A 54 -12.60 8.91 3.83
C THR A 54 -11.46 9.35 4.73
N VAL A 55 -10.99 10.59 4.63
CA VAL A 55 -9.96 11.14 5.52
C VAL A 55 -10.60 12.17 6.46
N ASP A 56 -10.42 11.99 7.75
CA ASP A 56 -10.92 12.91 8.78
C ASP A 56 -9.89 14.00 9.11
N ASP A 57 -10.16 15.21 8.62
CA ASP A 57 -9.26 16.36 8.73
C ASP A 57 -10.08 17.63 9.06
N GLY A 58 -10.58 17.68 10.30
CA GLY A 58 -11.57 18.69 10.70
C GLY A 58 -12.93 18.50 10.01
N GLY A 59 -13.22 17.28 9.57
CA GLY A 59 -14.37 16.89 8.77
C GLY A 59 -14.00 15.84 7.71
N PRO A 60 -14.97 15.03 7.24
CA PRO A 60 -14.71 13.96 6.30
C PRO A 60 -14.34 14.52 4.92
N ARG A 61 -13.33 13.89 4.29
CA ARG A 61 -12.89 14.17 2.92
C ARG A 61 -12.89 12.89 2.12
N THR A 62 -13.66 12.86 1.05
CA THR A 62 -13.69 11.70 0.15
C THR A 62 -12.50 11.77 -0.78
N VAL A 63 -11.75 10.67 -0.88
CA VAL A 63 -10.62 10.51 -1.77
C VAL A 63 -10.87 9.33 -2.70
N ARG A 64 -10.59 9.50 -3.99
CA ARG A 64 -10.49 8.44 -4.98
C ARG A 64 -9.13 8.53 -5.66
N ILE A 65 -8.47 7.39 -5.84
CA ILE A 65 -7.24 7.27 -6.61
C ILE A 65 -7.48 6.16 -7.65
N GLY A 66 -7.33 6.49 -8.92
CA GLY A 66 -7.33 5.55 -10.04
C GLY A 66 -5.91 5.39 -10.60
N PHE A 67 -5.62 4.23 -11.18
CA PHE A 67 -4.33 3.93 -11.82
C PHE A 67 -4.47 2.69 -12.73
N PRO A 68 -3.57 2.50 -13.71
CA PRO A 68 -3.62 1.34 -14.59
C PRO A 68 -3.35 0.04 -13.84
N VAL A 69 -4.10 -1.01 -14.21
CA VAL A 69 -3.80 -2.40 -13.85
C VAL A 69 -2.73 -2.97 -14.77
N TRP A 70 -2.17 -4.13 -14.44
CA TRP A 70 -1.31 -4.84 -15.39
C TRP A 70 -2.13 -5.31 -16.59
N PRO A 71 -1.69 -5.06 -17.83
CA PRO A 71 -2.38 -5.56 -19.02
C PRO A 71 -2.33 -7.09 -19.10
N ASP A 72 -1.21 -7.68 -18.68
CA ASP A 72 -1.03 -9.12 -18.52
C ASP A 72 -0.47 -9.37 -17.10
N PRO A 73 -1.33 -9.63 -16.10
CA PRO A 73 -0.90 -9.76 -14.72
C PRO A 73 -0.01 -11.00 -14.56
N PRO A 74 1.20 -10.87 -13.96
CA PRO A 74 2.10 -11.98 -13.79
C PRO A 74 1.46 -13.01 -12.86
N ARG A 75 1.64 -14.30 -13.20
CA ARG A 75 1.32 -15.37 -12.27
C ARG A 75 2.38 -15.40 -11.18
N LEU A 76 1.97 -15.10 -9.96
CA LEU A 76 2.85 -15.18 -8.80
C LEU A 76 2.72 -16.58 -8.20
N ASP A 77 3.81 -17.33 -8.26
CA ASP A 77 3.94 -18.66 -7.69
C ASP A 77 4.97 -18.62 -6.54
N GLY A 78 4.81 -19.52 -5.56
CA GLY A 78 5.70 -19.61 -4.39
C GLY A 78 4.94 -19.40 -3.07
N PRO A 79 5.47 -19.92 -1.95
CA PRO A 79 4.80 -19.87 -0.66
C PRO A 79 4.71 -18.45 -0.07
N ASP A 80 5.64 -17.56 -0.43
CA ASP A 80 5.75 -16.22 0.16
C ASP A 80 5.98 -15.13 -0.90
N LEU A 81 5.32 -13.99 -0.72
CA LEU A 81 5.54 -12.76 -1.49
C LEU A 81 6.80 -12.03 -0.99
N ALA A 82 7.96 -12.67 -1.15
CA ALA A 82 9.25 -12.15 -0.71
C ALA A 82 9.61 -10.80 -1.37
N ASP A 83 10.42 -9.99 -0.67
CA ASP A 83 10.80 -8.64 -1.12
C ASP A 83 11.52 -8.65 -2.47
N GLU A 84 12.34 -9.67 -2.76
CA GLU A 84 13.09 -9.80 -4.03
C GLU A 84 12.17 -9.96 -5.24
N LEU A 85 10.93 -10.40 -5.06
CA LEU A 85 9.94 -10.47 -6.13
C LEU A 85 9.59 -9.07 -6.66
N VAL A 86 9.54 -8.05 -5.79
CA VAL A 86 9.24 -6.67 -6.19
C VAL A 86 10.31 -6.15 -7.16
N ASP A 87 11.59 -6.39 -6.87
CA ASP A 87 12.70 -5.94 -7.70
C ASP A 87 12.77 -6.71 -9.03
N ARG A 88 12.51 -8.01 -9.01
CA ARG A 88 12.40 -8.82 -10.23
C ARG A 88 11.27 -8.34 -11.13
N LEU A 89 10.10 -8.08 -10.57
CA LEU A 89 8.94 -7.56 -11.30
C LEU A 89 9.22 -6.19 -11.91
N ALA A 90 9.87 -5.29 -11.16
CA ALA A 90 10.27 -3.98 -11.66
C ALA A 90 11.28 -4.10 -12.82
N THR A 91 12.28 -4.99 -12.70
CA THR A 91 13.28 -5.23 -13.76
C THR A 91 12.66 -5.86 -15.01
N ALA A 92 11.64 -6.69 -14.85
CA ALA A 92 10.84 -7.26 -15.94
C ALA A 92 9.82 -6.27 -16.55
N GLY A 93 9.81 -5.00 -16.14
CA GLY A 93 8.91 -3.97 -16.68
C GLY A 93 7.46 -4.05 -16.15
N THR A 94 7.23 -4.81 -15.08
CA THR A 94 5.90 -5.02 -14.47
C THR A 94 5.91 -4.58 -13.01
N PRO A 95 6.22 -3.31 -12.70
CA PRO A 95 6.34 -2.86 -11.31
C PRO A 95 5.04 -3.03 -10.52
N VAL A 96 5.16 -3.32 -9.22
CA VAL A 96 4.04 -3.59 -8.31
C VAL A 96 3.20 -2.37 -7.96
N ALA A 97 3.77 -1.18 -8.07
CA ALA A 97 3.07 0.09 -7.91
C ALA A 97 3.11 0.85 -9.25
N PRO A 98 2.09 1.67 -9.56
CA PRO A 98 2.16 2.58 -10.69
C PRO A 98 3.25 3.64 -10.46
N THR A 99 3.45 4.50 -11.43
CA THR A 99 4.18 5.75 -11.27
C THR A 99 3.23 6.86 -10.80
N ALA A 100 3.78 7.90 -10.17
CA ALA A 100 2.98 9.05 -9.72
C ALA A 100 2.25 9.76 -10.89
N ALA A 101 2.80 9.70 -12.11
CA ALA A 101 2.21 10.31 -13.30
C ALA A 101 1.00 9.51 -13.85
N GLU A 102 0.87 8.23 -13.48
CA GLU A 102 -0.24 7.37 -13.88
C GLU A 102 -1.45 7.47 -12.94
N LEU A 103 -1.35 8.27 -11.87
CA LEU A 103 -2.43 8.42 -10.90
C LEU A 103 -3.50 9.41 -11.40
N ASP A 104 -4.75 8.97 -11.38
CA ASP A 104 -5.94 9.81 -11.52
C ASP A 104 -6.58 10.03 -10.14
N THR A 105 -6.34 11.19 -9.54
CA THR A 105 -6.72 11.48 -8.16
C THR A 105 -7.88 12.46 -8.09
N ALA A 106 -8.87 12.17 -7.24
CA ALA A 106 -9.94 13.09 -6.90
C ALA A 106 -10.06 13.22 -5.38
N CYS A 107 -10.27 14.45 -4.91
CA CYS A 107 -10.57 14.75 -3.52
C CYS A 107 -11.50 15.97 -3.42
N ASP A 108 -12.47 15.92 -2.52
CA ASP A 108 -13.45 17.01 -2.32
C ASP A 108 -12.89 18.23 -1.54
N CYS A 109 -11.64 18.16 -1.06
CA CYS A 109 -10.96 19.28 -0.39
C CYS A 109 -10.72 20.47 -1.33
N ARG A 110 -10.24 21.62 -0.83
CA ARG A 110 -10.08 22.84 -1.65
C ARG A 110 -8.94 22.79 -2.68
N ARG A 111 -7.97 21.90 -2.51
CA ARG A 111 -6.82 21.78 -3.42
C ARG A 111 -7.21 20.96 -4.65
N ARG A 112 -6.80 21.40 -5.84
CA ARG A 112 -7.24 20.86 -7.15
C ARG A 112 -6.10 20.30 -8.01
N ASP A 113 -4.88 20.28 -7.50
CA ASP A 113 -3.67 19.82 -8.21
C ASP A 113 -3.48 18.29 -8.17
N GLY A 114 -4.46 17.54 -7.66
CA GLY A 114 -4.38 16.09 -7.48
C GLY A 114 -3.44 15.61 -6.37
N ARG A 115 -2.74 16.52 -5.66
CA ARG A 115 -1.70 16.15 -4.70
C ARG A 115 -1.91 16.83 -3.35
N CYS A 116 -3.10 16.66 -2.77
CA CYS A 116 -3.40 17.16 -1.44
C CYS A 116 -2.92 16.22 -0.33
N ARG A 117 -2.86 16.74 0.91
CA ARG A 117 -2.50 15.93 2.08
C ARG A 117 -3.40 14.70 2.28
N HIS A 118 -4.66 14.73 1.84
CA HIS A 118 -5.57 13.58 1.94
C HIS A 118 -5.20 12.47 0.95
N VAL A 119 -4.93 12.82 -0.31
CA VAL A 119 -4.44 11.86 -1.31
C VAL A 119 -3.13 11.23 -0.85
N LEU A 120 -2.19 12.06 -0.37
CA LEU A 120 -0.93 11.56 0.18
C LEU A 120 -1.14 10.66 1.41
N ALA A 121 -2.06 11.00 2.31
CA ALA A 121 -2.38 10.18 3.46
C ALA A 121 -2.94 8.81 3.06
N VAL A 122 -3.81 8.76 2.05
CA VAL A 122 -4.35 7.51 1.50
C VAL A 122 -3.25 6.66 0.86
N LEU A 123 -2.30 7.26 0.12
CA LEU A 123 -1.15 6.55 -0.44
C LEU A 123 -0.22 5.99 0.66
N ILE A 124 0.01 6.77 1.73
CA ILE A 124 0.81 6.32 2.88
C ILE A 124 0.11 5.16 3.62
N GLU A 125 -1.20 5.26 3.85
CA GLU A 125 -1.98 4.18 4.45
C GLU A 125 -2.01 2.93 3.55
N THR A 126 -2.09 3.10 2.23
CA THR A 126 -1.99 1.98 1.28
C THR A 126 -0.63 1.30 1.37
N ALA A 127 0.46 2.08 1.52
CA ALA A 127 1.79 1.54 1.74
C ALA A 127 1.89 0.75 3.06
N ARG A 128 1.27 1.23 4.15
CA ARG A 128 1.18 0.49 5.41
C ARG A 128 0.48 -0.85 5.23
N ARG A 129 -0.67 -0.85 4.56
CA ARG A 129 -1.43 -2.07 4.27
C ARG A 129 -0.66 -3.06 3.40
N ALA A 130 0.12 -2.54 2.44
CA ALA A 130 0.98 -3.37 1.60
C ALA A 130 2.21 -3.92 2.34
N ASP A 131 2.70 -3.22 3.38
CA ASP A 131 3.70 -3.79 4.30
C ASP A 131 3.13 -4.97 5.10
N GLU A 132 1.89 -4.85 5.57
CA GLU A 132 1.21 -5.86 6.37
C GLU A 132 0.73 -7.06 5.54
N ALA A 133 0.25 -6.80 4.32
CA ALA A 133 -0.31 -7.78 3.39
C ALA A 133 0.10 -7.47 1.95
N PRO A 134 1.25 -8.00 1.48
CA PRO A 134 1.75 -7.81 0.11
C PRO A 134 0.74 -8.17 -0.99
N GLU A 135 -0.20 -9.09 -0.72
CA GLU A 135 -1.28 -9.49 -1.62
C GLU A 135 -2.13 -8.29 -2.06
N LEU A 136 -2.26 -7.28 -1.21
CA LEU A 136 -3.01 -6.07 -1.55
C LEU A 136 -2.40 -5.38 -2.78
N ALA A 137 -1.08 -5.26 -2.85
CA ALA A 137 -0.43 -4.62 -3.99
C ALA A 137 -0.71 -5.37 -5.31
N VAL A 138 -0.73 -6.70 -5.25
CA VAL A 138 -1.04 -7.58 -6.39
C VAL A 138 -2.50 -7.39 -6.83
N LEU A 139 -3.43 -7.39 -5.88
CA LEU A 139 -4.87 -7.19 -6.14
C LEU A 139 -5.17 -5.81 -6.73
N LEU A 140 -4.53 -4.76 -6.19
CA LEU A 140 -4.66 -3.39 -6.71
C LEU A 140 -4.21 -3.30 -8.17
N ARG A 141 -3.20 -4.06 -8.58
CA ARG A 141 -2.75 -4.13 -9.98
C ARG A 141 -3.53 -5.12 -10.84
N GLY A 142 -4.64 -5.68 -10.34
CA GLY A 142 -5.50 -6.62 -11.06
C GLY A 142 -4.91 -8.04 -11.17
N GLY A 143 -3.82 -8.32 -10.46
CA GLY A 143 -3.26 -9.65 -10.37
C GLY A 143 -3.98 -10.52 -9.35
N ARG A 144 -3.61 -11.79 -9.34
CA ARG A 144 -4.05 -12.76 -8.35
C ARG A 144 -2.88 -13.10 -7.43
N PRO A 145 -2.95 -12.81 -6.13
CA PRO A 145 -1.91 -13.25 -5.20
C PRO A 145 -1.86 -14.78 -5.16
N PRO A 146 -0.70 -15.37 -4.81
CA PRO A 146 -0.61 -16.79 -4.56
C PRO A 146 -1.69 -17.15 -3.53
N ARG A 147 -2.40 -18.26 -3.76
CA ARG A 147 -3.37 -18.72 -2.76
C ARG A 147 -2.57 -18.99 -1.49
N PRO A 148 -3.00 -18.48 -0.31
CA PRO A 148 -2.32 -18.81 0.93
C PRO A 148 -2.22 -20.33 1.00
N VAL A 149 -0.98 -20.82 1.02
CA VAL A 149 -0.73 -22.20 1.41
C VAL A 149 -1.15 -22.22 2.87
N THR A 150 -2.17 -23.01 3.22
CA THR A 150 -2.49 -23.26 4.62
C THR A 150 -1.27 -23.96 5.20
N ASP A 151 -0.37 -23.15 5.75
CA ASP A 151 0.78 -23.63 6.46
C ASP A 151 0.28 -24.34 7.71
N ARG A 152 0.24 -25.68 7.63
CA ARG A 152 -0.10 -26.56 8.74
C ARG A 152 0.98 -26.54 9.84
N SER A 153 2.09 -25.81 9.67
CA SER A 153 3.12 -25.65 10.69
C SER A 153 2.83 -24.49 11.66
N ARG A 154 1.78 -23.68 11.43
CA ARG A 154 1.30 -22.72 12.42
C ARG A 154 0.38 -23.41 13.42
N ILE A 155 0.88 -23.60 14.63
CA ILE A 155 0.10 -24.02 15.79
C ILE A 155 -0.70 -22.79 16.27
N PRO A 156 -2.04 -22.88 16.39
CA PRO A 156 -2.86 -21.86 17.05
C PRO A 156 -2.28 -21.50 18.43
N ILE A 157 -2.37 -20.24 18.84
CA ILE A 157 -1.75 -19.78 20.10
C ILE A 157 -2.32 -20.49 21.35
N ASP A 158 -3.55 -21.00 21.24
CA ASP A 158 -4.24 -21.81 22.24
C ASP A 158 -3.82 -23.29 22.22
N GLU A 159 -3.19 -23.76 21.15
CA GLU A 159 -2.60 -25.10 21.02
C GLU A 159 -1.09 -25.12 21.35
N LEU A 160 -0.47 -23.95 21.58
CA LEU A 160 0.89 -23.81 22.09
C LEU A 160 0.90 -24.17 23.58
N ASP A 161 1.49 -25.32 23.94
CA ASP A 161 1.78 -25.66 25.33
C ASP A 161 3.02 -24.88 25.81
N PRO A 162 2.88 -23.86 26.70
CA PRO A 162 4.01 -23.07 27.15
C PRO A 162 4.97 -23.87 28.03
N ALA A 163 4.52 -24.97 28.64
CA ALA A 163 5.35 -25.81 29.50
C ALA A 163 6.29 -26.70 28.68
N ALA A 164 5.84 -27.18 27.52
CA ALA A 164 6.64 -28.03 26.63
C ALA A 164 7.58 -27.25 25.68
N TYR A 165 7.53 -25.92 25.67
CA TYR A 165 8.30 -25.09 24.72
C TYR A 165 9.77 -24.87 25.13
N TRP A 166 10.11 -25.04 26.42
CA TRP A 166 11.43 -24.75 26.97
C TRP A 166 12.23 -25.98 27.44
N ASP A 167 11.70 -27.19 27.22
CA ASP A 167 12.39 -28.46 27.48
C ASP A 167 13.33 -28.85 26.30
#